data_AF-A0AA43I5Z5-F1
#
_entry.id   AF-A0AA43I5Z5-F1
#
_cell.length_a   1.000
_cell.length_b   1.000
_cell.length_c   1.000
_cell.angle_alpha   90.00
_cell.angle_beta   90.00
_cell.angle_gamma   90.00
#
_symmetry.space_group_name_H-M   'P 1'
#
loop_
_entity.id
_entity.type
_entity.pdbx_description
1 polymer ?
#
loop_
_entity_poly.entity_id
_entity_poly.type
_entity_poly.pdbx_seq_one_letter_code
_entity_poly.pdbx_strand_id
1 'polypeptide(L)'
;MNYIDMFLNANTIVMGVFGVGIYGIFRQLVVEFKRRNDTFEDRFLKLEGATLASLHDKLYHYCEHYLEVGCISIDDFKNLEKLYHGYAGLGGNGMIEKLYERVTQLPIKGGNSNEIE
;
A
#
# COMPACT_ATOMS: atom_id res chain seq x y z
N MET A 1 -62.52 15.38 -15.31
CA MET A 1 -61.67 14.29 -14.79
C MET A 1 -61.17 13.46 -15.96
N ASN A 2 -59.97 13.78 -16.46
CA ASN A 2 -59.23 12.93 -17.41
C ASN A 2 -57.83 13.48 -17.73
N TYR A 3 -57.60 14.79 -17.56
CA TYR A 3 -56.28 15.39 -17.80
C TYR A 3 -55.24 15.07 -16.73
N ILE A 4 -55.66 15.00 -15.47
CA ILE A 4 -54.77 14.64 -14.35
C ILE A 4 -54.34 13.17 -14.45
N ASP A 5 -55.27 12.26 -14.77
CA ASP A 5 -54.97 10.83 -14.94
C ASP A 5 -54.12 10.57 -16.20
N MET A 6 -54.39 11.29 -17.30
CA MET A 6 -53.58 11.23 -18.51
C MET A 6 -52.14 11.74 -18.26
N PHE A 7 -51.98 12.81 -17.47
CA PHE A 7 -50.66 13.34 -17.09
C PHE A 7 -49.89 12.39 -16.16
N LEU A 8 -50.56 11.79 -15.17
CA LEU A 8 -49.95 10.78 -14.28
C LEU A 8 -49.49 9.53 -15.05
N ASN A 9 -50.31 9.02 -15.97
CA ASN A 9 -49.93 7.85 -16.78
C ASN A 9 -48.80 8.16 -17.76
N ALA A 10 -48.79 9.35 -18.37
CA ALA A 10 -47.72 9.77 -19.26
C ALA A 10 -46.37 9.83 -18.53
N ASN A 11 -46.31 10.43 -17.34
CA ASN A 11 -45.09 10.48 -16.54
C ASN A 11 -44.62 9.09 -16.07
N THR A 12 -45.55 8.18 -15.77
CA THR A 12 -45.23 6.81 -15.33
C THR A 12 -44.61 5.98 -16.46
N ILE A 13 -45.14 6.10 -17.69
CA ILE A 13 -44.60 5.41 -18.87
C ILE A 13 -43.24 6.00 -19.26
N VAL A 14 -43.12 7.34 -19.23
CA VAL A 14 -41.85 8.03 -19.46
C VAL A 14 -40.80 7.58 -18.43
N MET A 15 -41.11 7.62 -17.14
CA MET A 15 -40.19 7.15 -16.08
C MET A 15 -39.86 5.66 -16.20
N GLY A 16 -40.81 4.81 -16.61
CA GLY A 16 -40.58 3.38 -16.81
C GLY A 16 -39.62 3.09 -17.97
N VAL A 17 -39.78 3.75 -19.11
CA VAL A 17 -38.94 3.53 -20.30
C VAL A 17 -37.56 4.18 -20.14
N PHE A 18 -37.52 5.44 -19.70
CA PHE A 18 -36.24 6.14 -19.46
C PHE A 18 -35.51 5.55 -18.26
N GLY A 19 -36.21 5.12 -17.21
CA GLY A 19 -35.63 4.50 -16.02
C GLY A 19 -34.92 3.18 -16.31
N VAL A 20 -35.50 2.30 -17.15
CA VAL A 20 -34.84 1.03 -17.54
C VAL A 20 -33.60 1.27 -18.40
N GLY A 21 -33.66 2.22 -19.34
CA GLY A 21 -32.51 2.59 -20.18
C GLY A 21 -31.37 3.21 -19.37
N ILE A 22 -31.68 4.20 -18.53
CA ILE A 22 -30.72 4.85 -17.62
C ILE A 22 -30.15 3.84 -16.64
N TYR A 23 -30.97 2.95 -16.09
CA TYR A 23 -30.52 1.88 -15.19
C TYR A 23 -29.53 0.94 -15.87
N GLY A 24 -29.79 0.54 -17.13
CA GLY A 24 -28.88 -0.30 -17.91
C GLY A 24 -27.52 0.37 -18.16
N ILE A 25 -27.52 1.64 -18.58
CA ILE A 25 -26.31 2.44 -18.79
C ILE A 25 -25.57 2.64 -17.46
N PHE A 26 -26.28 3.00 -16.39
CA PHE A 26 -25.71 3.18 -15.06
C PHE A 26 -25.09 1.89 -14.53
N ARG A 27 -25.79 0.76 -14.66
CA ARG A 27 -25.27 -0.57 -14.30
C ARG A 27 -24.02 -0.90 -15.12
N GLN A 28 -24.02 -0.66 -16.42
CA GLN A 28 -22.87 -0.92 -17.28
C GLN A 28 -21.67 -0.05 -16.88
N LEU A 29 -21.89 1.22 -16.55
CA LEU A 29 -20.87 2.15 -16.08
C LEU A 29 -20.27 1.71 -14.73
N VAL A 30 -21.11 1.27 -13.79
CA VAL A 30 -20.68 0.72 -12.48
C VAL A 30 -19.88 -0.57 -12.66
N VAL A 31 -20.33 -1.50 -13.52
CA VAL A 31 -19.63 -2.78 -13.77
C VAL A 31 -18.26 -2.54 -14.42
N GLU A 32 -18.19 -1.65 -15.40
CA GLU A 32 -16.93 -1.34 -16.08
C GLU A 32 -15.94 -0.62 -15.16
N PHE A 33 -16.45 0.25 -14.27
CA PHE A 33 -15.64 0.88 -13.23
C PHE A 33 -15.10 -0.16 -12.25
N LYS A 34 -15.94 -1.09 -11.78
CA LYS A 34 -15.52 -2.14 -10.85
C LYS A 34 -14.46 -3.05 -11.46
N ARG A 35 -14.62 -3.49 -12.72
CA ARG A 35 -13.64 -4.35 -13.41
C ARG A 35 -12.26 -3.69 -13.56
N ARG A 36 -12.24 -2.37 -13.81
CA ARG A 36 -10.98 -1.60 -13.85
C ARG A 36 -10.31 -1.52 -12.48
N ASN A 37 -11.09 -1.34 -11.41
CA ASN A 37 -10.56 -1.34 -10.05
C ASN A 37 -10.04 -2.72 -9.63
N ASP A 38 -10.77 -3.81 -9.89
CA ASP A 38 -10.33 -5.16 -9.51
C ASP A 38 -8.96 -5.50 -10.14
N THR A 39 -8.78 -5.14 -11.42
CA THR A 39 -7.49 -5.32 -12.12
C THR A 39 -6.38 -4.43 -11.54
N PHE A 40 -6.73 -3.24 -11.07
CA PHE A 40 -5.78 -2.31 -10.45
C PHE A 40 -5.33 -2.82 -9.09
N GLU A 41 -6.27 -3.23 -8.23
CA GLU A 41 -6.01 -3.83 -6.92
C GLU A 41 -5.10 -5.05 -7.04
N ASP A 42 -5.39 -5.97 -7.97
CA ASP A 42 -4.56 -7.15 -8.20
C ASP A 42 -3.13 -6.79 -8.63
N ARG A 43 -2.97 -5.77 -9.48
CA ARG A 43 -1.65 -5.29 -9.92
C ARG A 43 -0.92 -4.57 -8.80
N PHE A 44 -1.63 -3.79 -8.00
CA PHE A 44 -1.10 -3.05 -6.87
C PHE A 44 -0.60 -4.02 -5.80
N LEU A 45 -1.40 -5.03 -5.44
CA LEU A 45 -1.01 -6.08 -4.51
C LEU A 45 0.24 -6.86 -4.98
N LYS A 46 0.34 -7.16 -6.28
CA LYS A 46 1.54 -7.78 -6.84
C LYS A 46 2.76 -6.88 -6.75
N LEU A 47 2.58 -5.58 -6.96
CA LEU A 47 3.65 -4.59 -6.85
C LEU A 47 4.12 -4.45 -5.39
N GLU A 48 3.18 -4.40 -4.43
CA GLU A 48 3.47 -4.41 -3.00
C GLU A 48 4.22 -5.69 -2.58
N GLY A 49 3.81 -6.86 -3.07
CA GLY A 49 4.53 -8.10 -2.82
C GLY A 49 5.95 -8.09 -3.40
N ALA A 50 6.13 -7.55 -4.61
CA ALA A 50 7.45 -7.41 -5.23
C ALA A 50 8.34 -6.40 -4.50
N THR A 51 7.79 -5.27 -4.05
CA THR A 51 8.54 -4.27 -3.28
C THR A 51 8.91 -4.80 -1.90
N LEU A 52 8.00 -5.53 -1.24
CA LEU A 52 8.26 -6.22 0.01
C LEU A 52 9.41 -7.23 -0.12
N ALA A 53 9.40 -8.06 -1.17
CA ALA A 53 10.47 -9.01 -1.45
C ALA A 53 11.81 -8.31 -1.75
N SER A 54 11.79 -7.20 -2.49
CA SER A 54 13.02 -6.43 -2.77
C SER A 54 13.59 -5.77 -1.52
N LEU A 55 12.72 -5.24 -0.64
CA LEU A 55 13.13 -4.66 0.64
C LEU A 55 13.68 -5.74 1.56
N HIS A 56 13.05 -6.92 1.59
CA HIS A 56 13.55 -8.06 2.36
C HIS A 56 14.99 -8.42 1.96
N ASP A 57 15.25 -8.59 0.66
CA ASP A 57 16.58 -8.93 0.14
C ASP A 57 17.63 -7.87 0.50
N LYS A 58 17.29 -6.59 0.31
CA LYS A 58 18.19 -5.47 0.68
C LYS A 58 18.46 -5.40 2.18
N LEU A 59 17.42 -5.51 3.01
CA LEU A 59 17.56 -5.49 4.46
C LEU A 59 18.39 -6.67 4.95
N TYR A 60 18.19 -7.86 4.37
CA TYR A 60 19.00 -9.03 4.68
C TYR A 60 20.47 -8.76 4.42
N HIS A 61 20.82 -8.30 3.22
CA HIS A 61 22.20 -7.99 2.85
C HIS A 61 22.83 -6.88 3.69
N TYR A 62 22.11 -5.79 3.98
CA TYR A 62 22.64 -4.74 4.84
C TYR A 62 22.86 -5.22 6.26
N CYS A 63 21.87 -5.91 6.84
CA CYS A 63 21.99 -6.42 8.20
C CYS A 63 23.13 -7.44 8.32
N GLU A 64 23.26 -8.36 7.36
CA GLU A 64 24.37 -9.31 7.30
C GLU A 64 25.71 -8.59 7.23
N HIS A 65 25.85 -7.62 6.32
CA HIS A 65 27.08 -6.83 6.17
C HIS A 65 27.49 -6.10 7.47
N TYR A 66 26.55 -5.42 8.13
CA TYR A 66 26.86 -4.71 9.37
C TYR A 66 27.14 -5.65 10.54
N LEU A 67 26.50 -6.81 10.59
CA LEU A 67 26.80 -7.84 11.59
C LEU A 67 28.20 -8.43 11.39
N GLU A 68 28.65 -8.61 10.16
CA GLU A 68 30.02 -9.05 9.86
C GLU A 68 31.07 -7.98 10.20
N VAL A 69 30.79 -6.72 9.88
CA VAL A 69 31.69 -5.58 10.19
C VAL A 69 31.71 -5.29 11.69
N GLY A 70 30.62 -5.58 12.41
CA GLY A 70 30.50 -5.40 13.85
C GLY A 70 30.36 -3.94 14.32
N CYS A 71 30.20 -2.99 13.39
CA CYS A 71 29.92 -1.59 13.70
C CYS A 71 29.10 -0.94 12.59
N ILE A 72 28.33 0.10 12.91
CA ILE A 72 27.49 0.83 11.96
C ILE A 72 27.64 2.34 12.13
N SER A 73 27.61 3.12 11.05
CA SER A 73 27.61 4.59 11.14
C SER A 73 26.21 5.11 11.51
N ILE A 74 26.11 6.31 12.08
CA ILE A 74 24.81 6.96 12.38
C ILE A 74 23.99 7.16 11.10
N ASP A 75 24.63 7.56 10.00
CA ASP A 75 23.94 7.79 8.73
C ASP A 75 23.43 6.49 8.11
N ASP A 76 24.25 5.45 8.16
CA ASP A 76 23.89 4.10 7.69
C ASP A 76 22.76 3.50 8.54
N PHE A 77 22.80 3.72 9.85
CA PHE A 77 21.75 3.30 10.77
C PHE A 77 20.41 3.98 10.44
N LYS A 78 20.41 5.30 10.24
CA LYS A 78 19.20 6.04 9.84
C LYS A 78 18.66 5.59 8.48
N ASN A 79 19.54 5.24 7.54
CA ASN A 79 19.12 4.72 6.25
C ASN A 79 18.51 3.32 6.38
N LEU A 80 19.13 2.46 7.19
CA LEU A 80 18.62 1.12 7.50
C LEU A 80 17.25 1.19 8.18
N GLU A 81 17.08 2.09 9.15
CA GLU A 81 15.82 2.35 9.84
C GLU A 81 14.70 2.74 8.86
N LYS A 82 14.98 3.66 7.92
CA LYS A 82 14.00 4.05 6.89
C LYS A 82 13.57 2.87 6.02
N LEU A 83 14.53 2.02 5.63
CA LEU A 83 14.23 0.81 4.85
C LEU A 83 13.39 -0.18 5.67
N TYR A 84 13.72 -0.35 6.95
CA TYR A 84 12.99 -1.23 7.86
C TYR A 84 11.55 -0.76 8.07
N HIS A 85 11.31 0.54 8.31
CA HIS A 85 9.96 1.09 8.45
C HIS A 85 9.12 0.89 7.18
N GLY A 86 9.73 1.06 6.00
CA GLY A 86 9.06 0.78 4.72
C GLY A 86 8.68 -0.70 4.57
N TYR A 87 9.54 -1.61 5.00
CA TYR A 87 9.28 -3.05 4.99
C TYR A 87 8.18 -3.46 6.01
N ALA A 88 8.27 -2.94 7.24
CA ALA A 88 7.29 -3.23 8.30
C ALA A 88 5.90 -2.68 7.93
N GLY A 89 5.83 -1.50 7.31
CA GLY A 89 4.58 -0.90 6.85
C GLY A 89 3.85 -1.70 5.77
N LEU A 90 4.57 -2.53 5.00
CA LEU A 90 4.01 -3.42 3.97
C LEU A 90 3.61 -4.82 4.52
N GLY A 91 3.67 -5.03 5.84
CA GLY A 91 3.31 -6.30 6.47
C GLY A 91 4.45 -7.31 6.56
N GLY A 92 5.68 -6.83 6.68
CA GLY A 92 6.90 -7.64 6.72
C GLY A 92 6.93 -8.79 7.75
N ASN A 93 7.74 -9.80 7.46
CA ASN A 93 7.99 -10.97 8.30
C ASN A 93 9.00 -10.68 9.43
N GLY A 94 8.77 -11.26 10.61
CA GLY A 94 9.60 -11.06 11.81
C GLY A 94 11.03 -11.63 11.78
N MET A 95 11.49 -12.22 10.69
CA MET A 95 12.89 -12.66 10.55
C MET A 95 13.83 -11.46 10.40
N ILE A 96 13.50 -10.53 9.51
CA ILE A 96 14.27 -9.31 9.26
C ILE A 96 14.26 -8.40 10.48
N GLU A 97 13.14 -8.37 11.23
CA GLU A 97 13.03 -7.66 12.51
C GLU A 97 14.09 -8.12 13.52
N LYS A 98 14.27 -9.43 13.70
CA LYS A 98 15.33 -9.96 14.58
C LYS A 98 16.74 -9.63 14.12
N LEU A 99 16.98 -9.57 12.81
CA LEU A 99 18.26 -9.16 12.26
C LEU A 99 18.51 -7.67 12.51
N TYR A 100 17.49 -6.84 12.28
CA TYR A 100 17.52 -5.41 12.54
C TYR A 100 17.79 -5.09 14.02
N GLU A 101 17.10 -5.78 14.95
CA GLU A 101 17.35 -5.66 16.40
C GLU A 101 18.78 -6.01 16.81
N ARG A 102 19.43 -6.95 16.11
CA ARG A 102 20.85 -7.26 16.39
C ARG A 102 21.76 -6.15 15.86
N VAL A 103 21.45 -5.58 14.70
CA VAL A 103 22.22 -4.48 14.11
C VAL A 103 22.09 -3.20 14.96
N THR A 104 20.92 -2.95 15.56
CA THR A 104 20.70 -1.78 16.43
C THR A 104 21.51 -1.85 17.73
N GLN A 105 21.96 -3.04 18.13
CA GLN A 105 22.81 -3.26 19.31
C GLN A 105 24.31 -3.11 19.00
N LEU A 106 24.69 -2.93 17.72
CA LEU A 106 26.10 -2.79 17.34
C LEU A 106 26.67 -1.43 17.76
N PRO A 107 27.98 -1.37 18.09
CA PRO A 107 28.65 -0.11 18.40
C PRO A 107 28.64 0.83 17.18
N ILE A 108 28.39 2.12 17.44
CA ILE A 108 28.36 3.14 16.41
C ILE A 108 29.80 3.54 16.05
N LYS A 109 30.15 3.38 14.76
CA LYS A 109 31.47 3.77 14.24
C LYS A 109 31.60 5.29 14.30
N GLY A 110 32.45 5.78 15.20
CA GLY A 110 32.65 7.21 15.46
C GLY A 110 31.93 7.74 16.70
N GLY A 111 31.27 6.89 17.48
CA GLY A 111 30.77 7.23 18.81
C GLY A 111 31.91 7.42 19.81
N ASN A 112 32.68 8.49 19.66
CA ASN A 112 33.36 9.07 20.82
C ASN A 112 32.26 9.69 21.70
N SER A 113 32.14 9.15 22.89
CA SER A 113 31.41 9.69 24.03
C SER A 113 32.01 11.04 24.49
N ASN A 114 32.03 12.07 23.64
CA ASN A 114 32.55 13.42 23.93
C ASN A 114 31.66 14.53 23.30
N GLU A 115 30.35 14.38 23.39
CA GLU A 115 29.41 15.51 23.31
C GLU A 115 28.62 15.56 24.62
N ILE A 116 29.35 15.76 25.73
CA ILE A 116 28.81 16.36 26.95
C ILE A 116 29.79 17.49 27.30
N GLU A 117 29.56 18.67 26.73
CA GLU A 117 29.91 19.98 27.29
C GLU A 117 28.79 20.97 26.96
#